data_AF-A0A6F8TDI4-F1
#
_entry.id   AF-A0A6F8TDI4-F1
#
_cell.length_a   1.000
_cell.length_b   1.000
_cell.length_c   1.000
_cell.angle_alpha   90.00
_cell.angle_beta   90.00
_cell.angle_gamma   90.00
#
_symmetry.space_group_name_H-M   'P 1'
#
loop_
_entity.id
_entity.type
_entity.pdbx_description
1 polymer ?
#
loop_
_entity_poly.entity_id
_entity_poly.type
_entity_poly.pdbx_seq_one_letter_code
_entity_poly.pdbx_strand_id
1 'polypeptide(L)'
;MKSHDHLLDRQYDEENYNCVHFAHEAALDLYGIDRAEALEFFMKPIKEKVFLPSRLKLLNPLPMPKEGCIVAFHSRYRNKPPHVGLFRLGRVLHLMEGGVTFLSEEVIKAMGFSRVSYYD
;
A
#
# COMPACT_ATOMS: atom_id res chain seq x y z
N MET A 1 8.22 -5.11 18.94
CA MET A 1 7.85 -4.95 17.51
C MET A 1 9.12 -5.13 16.68
N LYS A 2 9.12 -5.88 15.57
CA LYS A 2 10.32 -6.06 14.73
C LYS A 2 10.81 -4.70 14.20
N SER A 3 12.11 -4.53 13.91
CA SER A 3 12.58 -3.36 13.14
C SER A 3 12.06 -3.44 11.69
N HIS A 4 12.03 -2.31 10.98
CA HIS A 4 11.69 -2.25 9.55
C HIS A 4 12.87 -1.79 8.68
N ASP A 5 14.06 -1.61 9.26
CA ASP A 5 15.21 -1.01 8.57
C ASP A 5 15.65 -1.86 7.36
N HIS A 6 15.51 -3.18 7.45
CA HIS A 6 15.82 -4.12 6.36
C HIS A 6 14.86 -4.06 5.17
N LEU A 7 13.77 -3.30 5.29
CA LEU A 7 12.83 -3.04 4.20
C LEU A 7 13.15 -1.72 3.50
N LEU A 8 14.01 -0.86 4.07
CA LEU A 8 14.25 0.50 3.54
C LEU A 8 15.13 0.50 2.28
N ASP A 9 15.80 -0.60 1.97
CA ASP A 9 16.63 -0.76 0.77
C ASP A 9 15.84 -1.18 -0.48
N ARG A 10 14.55 -1.51 -0.32
CA ARG A 10 13.70 -1.99 -1.42
C ARG A 10 13.54 -0.92 -2.50
N GLN A 11 13.72 -1.36 -3.75
CA GLN A 11 13.66 -0.50 -4.92
C GLN A 11 12.43 -0.81 -5.75
N TYR A 12 11.82 0.23 -6.30
CA TYR A 12 10.72 0.08 -7.22
C TYR A 12 11.20 -0.50 -8.54
N ASP A 13 10.47 -1.50 -9.03
CA ASP A 13 10.61 -2.08 -10.35
C ASP A 13 9.21 -2.13 -11.00
N GLU A 14 9.06 -1.42 -12.11
CA GLU A 14 7.76 -1.24 -12.77
C GLU A 14 7.12 -2.57 -13.18
N GLU A 15 7.95 -3.56 -13.54
CA GLU A 15 7.50 -4.83 -14.08
C GLU A 15 7.27 -5.87 -12.99
N ASN A 16 8.09 -5.87 -11.93
CA ASN A 16 8.21 -6.98 -10.98
C ASN A 16 7.96 -6.59 -9.52
N TYR A 17 8.12 -5.32 -9.13
CA TYR A 17 8.08 -4.94 -7.72
C TYR A 17 7.62 -3.49 -7.48
N ASN A 18 6.35 -3.34 -7.11
CA ASN A 18 5.71 -2.06 -6.88
C ASN A 18 5.11 -1.95 -5.47
N CYS A 19 4.45 -0.83 -5.17
CA CYS A 19 3.88 -0.55 -3.85
C CYS A 19 3.01 -1.66 -3.25
N VAL A 20 2.32 -2.45 -4.08
CA VAL A 20 1.48 -3.56 -3.63
C VAL A 20 2.33 -4.72 -3.12
N HIS A 21 3.37 -5.08 -3.86
CA HIS A 21 4.31 -6.13 -3.49
C HIS A 21 5.00 -5.79 -2.18
N PHE A 22 5.45 -4.55 -2.06
CA PHE A 22 6.07 -4.05 -0.84
C PHE A 22 5.10 -4.05 0.36
N ALA A 23 3.86 -3.60 0.19
CA ALA A 23 2.88 -3.60 1.27
C ALA A 23 2.57 -5.04 1.75
N HIS A 24 2.52 -6.01 0.84
CA HIS A 24 2.38 -7.42 1.17
C HIS A 24 3.61 -7.96 1.92
N GLU A 25 4.83 -7.76 1.38
CA GLU A 25 6.07 -8.19 2.02
C GLU A 25 6.20 -7.62 3.44
N ALA A 26 5.98 -6.31 3.58
CA ALA A 26 6.08 -5.64 4.87
C ALA A 26 5.03 -6.13 5.87
N ALA A 27 3.80 -6.41 5.42
CA ALA A 27 2.75 -6.99 6.27
C ALA A 27 3.15 -8.38 6.79
N LEU A 28 3.63 -9.24 5.89
CA LEU A 28 4.03 -10.59 6.22
C LEU A 28 5.25 -10.60 7.15
N ASP A 29 6.29 -9.83 6.82
CA ASP A 29 7.51 -9.80 7.61
C ASP A 29 7.29 -9.19 9.01
N LEU A 30 6.65 -8.02 9.09
CA LEU A 30 6.57 -7.26 10.33
C LEU A 30 5.47 -7.74 11.27
N TYR A 31 4.37 -8.27 10.71
CA TYR A 31 3.16 -8.61 11.46
C TYR A 31 2.69 -10.06 11.25
N GLY A 32 3.32 -10.83 10.35
CA GLY A 32 2.92 -12.21 10.06
C GLY A 32 1.58 -12.32 9.32
N ILE A 33 1.13 -11.26 8.65
CA ILE A 33 -0.16 -11.21 7.98
C ILE A 33 0.03 -11.43 6.49
N ASP A 34 -0.40 -12.60 6.02
CA ASP A 34 -0.46 -12.90 4.59
C ASP A 34 -1.70 -12.24 3.96
N ARG A 35 -1.46 -11.45 2.91
CA ARG A 35 -2.48 -10.75 2.13
C ARG A 35 -2.33 -10.99 0.63
N ALA A 36 -1.56 -12.02 0.25
CA ALA A 36 -1.27 -12.31 -1.14
C ALA A 36 -2.58 -12.46 -1.94
N GLU A 37 -3.55 -13.23 -1.47
CA GLU A 37 -4.83 -13.44 -2.17
C GLU A 37 -5.60 -12.13 -2.41
N ALA A 38 -5.72 -11.28 -1.38
CA ALA A 38 -6.45 -10.02 -1.50
C ALA A 38 -5.70 -8.98 -2.37
N LEU A 39 -4.36 -9.10 -2.44
CA LEU A 39 -3.49 -8.20 -3.18
C LEU A 39 -3.06 -8.72 -4.56
N GLU A 40 -3.27 -10.01 -4.86
CA GLU A 40 -2.81 -10.72 -6.06
C GLU A 40 -3.24 -10.00 -7.34
N PHE A 41 -4.50 -9.57 -7.35
CA PHE A 41 -5.08 -8.83 -8.47
C PHE A 41 -4.47 -7.45 -8.69
N PHE A 42 -3.83 -6.88 -7.67
CA PHE A 42 -3.10 -5.61 -7.73
C PHE A 42 -1.59 -5.82 -7.96
N MET A 43 -1.09 -7.06 -7.87
CA MET A 43 0.33 -7.42 -8.08
C MET A 43 0.69 -7.64 -9.55
N LYS A 44 -0.28 -7.83 -10.45
CA LYS A 44 -0.02 -8.00 -11.91
C LYS A 44 0.75 -6.83 -12.54
N PRO A 45 1.44 -7.00 -13.67
CA PRO A 45 2.11 -5.90 -14.37
C PRO A 45 1.15 -4.74 -14.71
N ILE A 46 1.61 -3.49 -14.65
CA ILE A 46 0.77 -2.28 -14.88
C ILE A 46 -0.01 -2.36 -16.20
N LYS A 47 0.63 -2.88 -17.26
CA LYS A 47 0.05 -3.06 -18.60
C LYS A 47 -1.14 -4.03 -18.62
N GLU A 48 -1.27 -4.90 -17.62
CA GLU A 48 -2.33 -5.91 -17.48
C GLU A 48 -3.36 -5.55 -16.39
N LYS A 49 -3.12 -4.47 -15.62
CA LYS A 49 -4.03 -4.05 -14.55
C LYS A 49 -5.27 -3.37 -15.12
N VAL A 50 -6.37 -4.10 -15.23
CA VAL A 50 -7.71 -3.49 -15.21
C VAL A 50 -8.06 -3.20 -13.75
N PHE A 51 -7.85 -1.96 -13.30
CA PHE A 51 -8.23 -1.58 -11.94
C PHE A 51 -9.76 -1.60 -11.82
N LEU A 52 -10.27 -2.54 -11.02
CA LEU A 52 -11.67 -2.62 -10.63
C LEU A 52 -11.80 -2.15 -9.17
N PRO A 53 -12.37 -0.96 -8.91
CA PRO A 53 -12.56 -0.44 -7.56
C PRO A 53 -13.32 -1.39 -6.62
N SER A 54 -14.16 -2.27 -7.18
CA SER A 54 -14.86 -3.32 -6.43
C SER A 54 -13.94 -4.31 -5.74
N ARG A 55 -12.69 -4.48 -6.18
CA ARG A 55 -11.73 -5.43 -5.58
C ARG A 55 -11.16 -4.96 -4.26
N LEU A 56 -11.08 -3.65 -4.03
CA LEU A 56 -10.73 -3.12 -2.70
C LEU A 56 -11.78 -3.46 -1.64
N LYS A 57 -13.01 -3.79 -2.06
CA LYS A 57 -14.06 -4.26 -1.14
C LYS A 57 -13.82 -5.70 -0.65
N LEU A 58 -12.88 -6.44 -1.25
CA LEU A 58 -12.46 -7.75 -0.74
C LEU A 58 -11.60 -7.61 0.52
N LEU A 59 -10.96 -6.45 0.70
CA LEU A 59 -10.32 -6.11 1.97
C LEU A 59 -11.37 -5.57 2.94
N ASN A 60 -11.24 -5.92 4.22
CA ASN A 60 -12.21 -5.49 5.23
C ASN A 60 -11.97 -4.03 5.58
N PRO A 61 -12.89 -3.09 5.28
CA PRO A 61 -12.67 -1.68 5.54
C PRO A 61 -12.61 -1.40 7.04
N LEU A 62 -11.67 -0.54 7.45
CA LEU A 62 -11.48 -0.11 8.83
C LEU A 62 -11.85 1.37 8.98
N PRO A 63 -12.57 1.75 10.04
CA PRO A 63 -12.92 3.15 10.30
C PRO A 63 -11.73 3.97 10.80
N MET A 64 -10.73 3.32 11.39
CA MET A 64 -9.49 3.90 11.90
C MET A 64 -8.32 2.98 11.57
N PRO A 65 -7.10 3.52 11.38
CA PRO A 65 -5.93 2.70 11.12
C PRO A 65 -5.57 1.86 12.35
N LYS A 66 -5.03 0.67 12.10
CA LYS A 66 -4.38 -0.17 13.11
C LYS A 66 -3.04 -0.63 12.57
N GLU A 67 -2.12 -0.98 13.47
CA GLU A 67 -0.80 -1.50 13.08
C GLU A 67 -0.93 -2.70 12.13
N GLY A 68 -0.15 -2.65 11.05
CA GLY A 68 -0.12 -3.70 10.03
C GLY A 68 -1.30 -3.71 9.06
N CYS A 69 -2.21 -2.74 9.12
CA CYS A 69 -3.31 -2.64 8.16
C CYS A 69 -2.83 -2.05 6.81
N ILE A 70 -3.55 -2.36 5.74
CA ILE A 70 -3.32 -1.77 4.42
C ILE A 70 -3.91 -0.36 4.40
N VAL A 71 -3.16 0.58 3.83
CA VAL A 71 -3.59 1.95 3.60
C VAL A 71 -3.63 2.20 2.11
N ALA A 72 -4.77 2.62 1.58
CA ALA A 72 -4.91 2.98 0.16
C ALA A 72 -5.02 4.50 -0.01
N PHE A 73 -4.26 5.05 -0.96
CA PHE A 73 -4.26 6.47 -1.32
C PHE A 73 -4.98 6.63 -2.66
N HIS A 74 -6.16 7.25 -2.63
CA HIS A 74 -7.00 7.39 -3.81
C HIS A 74 -6.65 8.67 -4.55
N SER A 75 -6.38 8.55 -5.85
CA SER A 75 -6.18 9.72 -6.71
C SER A 75 -7.46 10.54 -6.83
N ARG A 76 -7.31 11.85 -7.07
CA ARG A 76 -8.43 12.70 -7.50
C ARG A 76 -9.04 12.25 -8.83
N TYR A 77 -8.26 11.55 -9.66
CA TYR A 77 -8.69 11.02 -10.95
C TYR A 77 -9.26 9.60 -10.76
N ARG A 78 -10.57 9.42 -10.99
CA ARG A 78 -11.29 8.17 -10.71
C ARG A 78 -10.76 6.93 -11.44
N ASN A 79 -10.05 7.12 -12.56
CA ASN A 79 -9.56 6.02 -13.40
C ASN A 79 -8.12 5.61 -13.07
N LYS A 80 -7.45 6.29 -12.12
CA LYS A 80 -6.12 5.89 -11.68
C LYS A 80 -6.24 4.89 -10.52
N PRO A 81 -5.51 3.77 -10.56
CA PRO A 81 -5.45 2.86 -9.42
C PRO A 81 -4.89 3.62 -8.20
N PRO A 82 -5.36 3.29 -6.98
CA PRO A 82 -4.79 3.85 -5.78
C PRO A 82 -3.38 3.29 -5.56
N HIS A 83 -2.56 4.09 -4.89
CA HIS A 83 -1.34 3.58 -4.27
C HIS A 83 -1.70 2.86 -2.97
N VAL A 84 -0.86 1.93 -2.53
CA VAL A 84 -1.03 1.22 -1.26
C VAL A 84 0.24 1.24 -0.42
N GLY A 85 0.08 1.23 0.90
CA GLY A 85 1.17 1.10 1.86
C GLY A 85 0.71 0.38 3.12
N LEU A 86 1.62 0.21 4.07
CA LEU A 86 1.39 -0.46 5.35
C LEU A 86 1.35 0.55 6.50
N PHE A 87 0.31 0.52 7.32
CA PHE A 87 0.25 1.37 8.51
C PHE A 87 1.18 0.85 9.60
N ARG A 88 2.06 1.71 10.07
CA ARG A 88 3.10 1.37 11.06
C ARG A 88 3.53 2.60 11.84
N LEU A 89 3.65 2.48 13.16
CA LEU A 89 4.13 3.55 14.05
C LEU A 89 3.44 4.90 13.80
N GLY A 90 2.13 4.88 13.55
CA GLY A 90 1.34 6.09 13.30
C GLY A 90 1.54 6.74 11.92
N ARG A 91 2.27 6.09 11.01
CA ARG A 91 2.54 6.56 9.63
C ARG A 91 2.36 5.42 8.64
N VAL A 92 2.59 5.71 7.36
CA VAL A 92 2.48 4.72 6.28
C VAL A 92 3.85 4.44 5.69
N LEU A 93 4.26 3.17 5.76
CA LEU A 93 5.42 2.65 5.04
C LEU A 93 5.01 2.34 3.60
N HIS A 94 5.62 3.04 2.65
CA HIS A 94 5.21 3.01 1.25
C HIS A 94 6.41 2.98 0.30
N LEU A 95 6.34 2.14 -0.73
CA LEU A 95 7.30 2.14 -1.83
C LEU A 95 6.81 3.03 -2.98
N MET A 96 7.62 4.01 -3.34
CA MET A 96 7.44 4.87 -4.52
C MET A 96 8.67 4.71 -5.44
N GLU A 97 8.64 5.31 -6.63
CA GLU A 97 9.71 5.17 -7.64
C GLU A 97 11.10 5.52 -7.08
N GLY A 98 11.18 6.48 -6.15
CA GLY A 98 12.43 6.86 -5.48
C GLY A 98 12.85 5.97 -4.30
N GLY A 99 12.13 4.87 -4.03
CA GLY A 99 12.39 3.95 -2.92
C GLY A 99 11.35 4.00 -1.80
N VAL A 100 11.67 3.33 -0.69
CA VAL A 100 10.78 3.23 0.48
C VAL A 100 10.77 4.53 1.27
N THR A 101 9.58 4.96 1.65
CA THR A 101 9.33 6.20 2.36
C THR A 101 8.34 6.00 3.50
N PHE A 102 8.40 6.92 4.46
CA PHE A 102 7.53 6.91 5.63
C PHE A 102 6.68 8.17 5.67
N LEU A 103 5.41 8.03 5.32
CA LEU A 103 4.52 9.15 5.01
C LEU A 103 3.45 9.32 6.10
N SER A 104 3.21 10.55 6.53
CA SER A 104 2.01 10.87 7.31
C SER A 104 0.79 11.05 6.39
N GLU A 105 -0.42 10.95 6.94
CA GLU A 105 -1.65 11.21 6.17
C GLU A 105 -1.68 12.64 5.59
N GLU A 106 -1.13 13.61 6.32
CA GLU A 106 -1.01 15.01 5.88
C GLU A 106 -0.12 15.14 4.64
N VAL A 107 1.02 14.44 4.62
CA VAL A 107 1.93 14.41 3.46
C VAL A 107 1.23 13.76 2.26
N ILE A 108 0.53 12.64 2.48
CA ILE A 108 -0.24 11.96 1.41
C ILE A 108 -1.29 12.91 0.82
N LYS A 109 -2.03 13.65 1.64
CA LYS A 109 -2.99 14.65 1.16
C LYS A 109 -2.29 15.79 0.39
N ALA A 110 -1.15 16.28 0.88
CA ALA A 110 -0.37 17.32 0.21
C ALA A 110 0.19 16.88 -1.16
N MET A 111 0.47 15.58 -1.35
CA MET A 111 0.83 14.99 -2.65
C MET A 111 -0.35 14.95 -3.65
N GLY A 112 -1.56 15.37 -3.24
CA GLY A 112 -2.72 15.53 -4.11
C GLY A 112 -3.62 14.29 -4.21
N PHE A 113 -3.48 13.34 -3.29
CA PHE A 113 -4.43 12.25 -3.08
C PHE A 113 -5.68 12.79 -2.37
N SER A 114 -6.86 12.42 -2.87
CA SER A 114 -8.14 12.98 -2.42
C SER A 114 -8.69 12.27 -1.19
N ARG A 115 -8.29 11.02 -0.96
CA ARG A 115 -8.79 10.19 0.13
C ARG A 115 -7.75 9.16 0.55
N VAL A 116 -7.67 8.92 1.85
CA VAL A 116 -6.96 7.79 2.46
C VAL A 116 -7.99 6.86 3.09
N SER A 117 -7.82 5.55 2.90
CA SER A 117 -8.71 4.53 3.47
C SER A 117 -7.91 3.37 4.02
N TYR A 118 -8.44 2.73 5.07
CA TYR A 118 -7.77 1.68 5.82
C TYR A 118 -8.48 0.36 5.61
N TYR A 119 -7.71 -0.73 5.51
CA TYR A 119 -8.25 -2.07 5.37
C TYR A 119 -7.45 -3.11 6.14
N ASP A 120 -8.14 -4.12 6.66
CA ASP A 120 -7.52 -5.33 7.22
C ASP A 120 -7.22 -6.36 6.14
#